data_AF-A0AAD3N281-F1
#
_entry.id   AF-A0AAD3N281-F1
#
_cell.length_a   1.000
_cell.length_b   1.000
_cell.length_c   1.000
_cell.angle_alpha   90.00
_cell.angle_beta   90.00
_cell.angle_gamma   90.00
#
_symmetry.space_group_name_H-M   'P 1'
#
loop_
_entity.id
_entity.type
_entity.pdbx_description
1 polymer ?
#
loop_
_entity_poly.entity_id
_entity_poly.type
_entity_poly.pdbx_seq_one_letter_code
_entity_poly.pdbx_strand_id
1 'polypeptide(L)'
;MSHRCVAVRASMAQHLHQLADKLGVAFIMTAGRSFTERFVTAISKMSVDAAGDVRHHGQNILQDLVLHGDFLHLWTKIIPEKDRRPLDKILKKTRN
;
A
#
# COMPACT_ATOMS: atom_id res chain seq x y z
N MET A 1 0.92 -2.42 9.93
CA MET A 1 0.91 -3.89 9.99
C MET A 1 2.03 -4.36 10.90
N SER A 2 1.76 -4.52 12.19
CA SER A 2 2.78 -4.87 13.20
C SER A 2 2.33 -6.02 14.11
N HIS A 3 1.16 -6.61 13.83
CA HIS A 3 0.63 -7.69 14.64
C HIS A 3 1.40 -8.99 14.39
N ARG A 4 1.71 -9.73 15.45
CA ARG A 4 2.53 -10.96 15.35
C ARG A 4 1.77 -12.10 14.67
N CYS A 5 0.46 -12.21 14.90
CA CYS A 5 -0.38 -13.22 14.26
C CYS A 5 -0.54 -12.94 12.76
N VAL A 6 -0.14 -13.92 11.95
CA VAL A 6 -0.26 -13.88 10.48
C VAL A 6 -1.72 -13.80 10.03
N ALA A 7 -2.63 -14.55 10.68
CA ALA A 7 -4.05 -14.54 10.31
C ALA A 7 -4.70 -13.15 10.51
N VAL A 8 -4.34 -12.44 11.59
CA VAL A 8 -4.81 -11.06 11.82
C VAL A 8 -4.28 -10.12 10.75
N ARG A 9 -3.01 -10.29 10.36
CA ARG A 9 -2.40 -9.52 9.26
C ARG A 9 -3.11 -9.81 7.93
N ALA A 10 -3.33 -11.07 7.58
CA ALA A 10 -4.05 -11.46 6.36
C ALA A 10 -5.47 -10.88 6.31
N SER A 11 -6.22 -11.00 7.42
CA SER A 11 -7.56 -10.43 7.52
C SER A 11 -7.56 -8.90 7.34
N MET A 12 -6.62 -8.19 7.97
CA MET A 12 -6.48 -6.73 7.77
C MET A 12 -6.13 -6.39 6.32
N ALA A 13 -5.23 -7.15 5.69
CA ALA A 13 -4.82 -6.95 4.31
C ALA A 13 -5.99 -7.12 3.33
N GLN A 14 -6.78 -8.17 3.52
CA GLN A 14 -7.99 -8.43 2.72
C GLN A 14 -9.01 -7.29 2.87
N HIS A 15 -9.31 -6.86 4.09
CA HIS A 15 -10.28 -5.78 4.32
C HIS A 15 -9.80 -4.43 3.74
N LEU A 16 -8.51 -4.13 3.82
CA LEU A 16 -7.94 -2.93 3.21
C LEU A 16 -8.00 -2.97 1.68
N HIS A 17 -7.83 -4.15 1.08
CA HIS A 17 -8.02 -4.33 -0.37
C HIS A 17 -9.48 -4.09 -0.77
N GLN A 18 -10.42 -4.75 -0.09
CA GLN A 18 -11.85 -4.54 -0.34
C GLN A 18 -12.28 -3.09 -0.14
N LEU A 19 -11.66 -2.39 0.82
CA LEU A 19 -11.89 -0.96 1.03
C LEU A 19 -11.33 -0.14 -0.14
N ALA A 20 -10.15 -0.47 -0.64
CA ALA A 20 -9.54 0.19 -1.79
C ALA A 20 -10.42 0.05 -3.04
N ASP A 21 -10.94 -1.16 -3.31
CA ASP A 21 -11.82 -1.44 -4.44
C ASP A 21 -13.11 -0.61 -4.36
N LYS A 22 -13.68 -0.47 -3.15
CA LYS A 22 -14.93 0.26 -2.94
C LYS A 22 -14.77 1.78 -3.02
N LEU A 23 -13.66 2.31 -2.50
CA LEU A 23 -13.42 3.75 -2.48
C LEU A 23 -12.84 4.26 -3.80
N GLY A 24 -12.02 3.44 -4.46
CA GLY A 24 -11.21 3.84 -5.59
C GLY A 24 -9.99 4.67 -5.20
N VAL A 25 -8.98 4.63 -6.06
CA VAL A 25 -7.68 5.29 -5.85
C VAL A 25 -7.82 6.80 -5.71
N ALA A 26 -8.66 7.45 -6.53
CA ALA A 26 -8.86 8.89 -6.49
C ALA A 26 -9.40 9.38 -5.14
N PHE A 27 -10.34 8.65 -4.53
CA PHE A 27 -10.84 8.97 -3.21
C PHE A 27 -9.76 8.78 -2.14
N ILE A 28 -9.03 7.66 -2.16
CA ILE A 28 -7.95 7.40 -1.19
C ILE A 28 -6.92 8.53 -1.18
N MET A 29 -6.60 9.05 -2.37
CA MET A 29 -5.64 10.15 -2.54
C MET A 29 -6.17 11.52 -2.08
N THR A 30 -7.48 11.68 -1.93
CA THR A 30 -8.12 12.98 -1.58
C THR A 30 -8.89 12.96 -0.25
N ALA A 31 -9.03 11.81 0.42
CA ALA A 31 -9.78 11.61 1.68
C ALA A 31 -9.18 12.29 2.93
N GLY A 32 -8.26 13.23 2.75
CA GLY A 32 -7.61 13.99 3.81
C GLY A 32 -6.31 13.36 4.31
N ARG A 33 -5.36 14.23 4.70
CA ARG A 33 -3.98 13.88 5.04
C ARG A 33 -3.87 12.69 5.99
N SER A 34 -4.56 12.73 7.13
CA SER A 34 -4.46 11.70 8.17
C SER A 34 -4.89 10.32 7.69
N PHE A 35 -5.91 10.24 6.83
CA PHE A 35 -6.37 8.98 6.24
C PHE A 35 -5.33 8.48 5.23
N THR A 36 -4.98 9.32 4.25
CA THR A 36 -4.08 8.94 3.16
C THR A 36 -2.71 8.51 3.69
N GLU A 37 -2.14 9.23 4.66
CA GLU A 37 -0.87 8.86 5.30
C GLU A 37 -0.89 7.46 5.92
N ARG A 38 -1.93 7.17 6.72
CA ARG A 38 -2.08 5.88 7.38
C ARG A 38 -2.32 4.76 6.38
N PHE A 39 -3.17 5.02 5.38
CA PHE A 39 -3.49 4.06 4.34
C PHE A 39 -2.24 3.70 3.52
N VAL A 40 -1.56 4.70 2.96
CA VAL A 40 -0.34 4.52 2.16
C VAL A 40 0.78 3.84 2.97
N THR A 41 0.90 4.16 4.26
CA THR A 41 1.84 3.48 5.16
C THR A 41 1.47 2.01 5.38
N ALA A 42 0.18 1.70 5.55
CA ALA A 42 -0.28 0.33 5.72
C ALA A 42 -0.01 -0.50 4.46
N ILE A 43 -0.35 0.02 3.28
CA ILE A 43 -0.11 -0.64 1.99
C ILE A 43 1.39 -0.88 1.78
N SER A 44 2.23 0.15 1.99
CA SER A 44 3.68 0.02 1.83
C SER A 44 4.26 -1.09 2.71
N LYS A 45 3.76 -1.25 3.94
CA LYS A 45 4.18 -2.34 4.85
C LYS A 45 3.62 -3.70 4.41
N MET A 46 2.38 -3.75 3.92
CA MET A 46 1.76 -4.98 3.43
C MET A 46 2.53 -5.55 2.25
N SER A 47 2.93 -4.71 1.29
CA SER A 47 3.60 -5.14 0.06
C SER A 47 4.96 -5.85 0.28
N VAL A 48 5.53 -5.76 1.49
CA VAL A 48 6.80 -6.38 1.89
C VAL A 48 6.66 -7.32 3.10
N ASP A 49 5.44 -7.70 3.48
CA ASP A 49 5.21 -8.65 4.59
C ASP A 49 5.90 -10.01 4.33
N ALA A 50 6.26 -10.71 5.40
CA ALA A 50 6.83 -12.05 5.27
C ALA A 50 5.80 -13.06 4.70
N ALA A 51 4.51 -12.89 5.05
CA ALA A 51 3.43 -13.75 4.56
C ALA A 51 3.08 -13.42 3.11
N GLY A 52 3.07 -14.43 2.24
CA GLY A 52 2.80 -14.27 0.80
C GLY A 52 1.43 -13.65 0.50
N ASP A 53 0.41 -14.07 1.21
CA ASP A 53 -0.97 -13.60 1.05
C ASP A 53 -1.13 -12.10 1.39
N VAL A 54 -0.54 -11.68 2.52
CA VAL A 54 -0.50 -10.27 2.92
C VAL A 54 0.21 -9.41 1.87
N ARG A 55 1.35 -9.90 1.36
CA ARG A 55 2.06 -9.20 0.27
C ARG A 55 1.22 -9.09 -0.98
N HIS A 56 0.52 -10.14 -1.36
CA HIS A 56 -0.28 -10.13 -2.58
C HIS A 56 -1.31 -9.01 -2.56
N HIS A 57 -2.11 -8.91 -1.48
CA HIS A 57 -3.07 -7.81 -1.34
C HIS A 57 -2.40 -6.43 -1.34
N GLY A 58 -1.30 -6.25 -0.59
CA GLY A 58 -0.58 -4.97 -0.58
C GLY A 58 0.02 -4.60 -1.93
N GLN A 59 0.53 -5.57 -2.68
CA GLN A 59 1.13 -5.35 -4.00
C GLN A 59 0.08 -4.98 -5.05
N ASN A 60 -1.11 -5.56 -5.02
CA ASN A 60 -2.17 -5.21 -5.95
C ASN A 60 -2.61 -3.75 -5.74
N ILE A 61 -2.93 -3.37 -4.50
CA ILE A 61 -3.33 -1.99 -4.18
C ILE A 61 -2.21 -0.99 -4.51
N LEU A 62 -0.96 -1.34 -4.23
CA LEU A 62 0.19 -0.49 -4.55
C LEU A 62 0.33 -0.27 -6.06
N GLN A 63 0.08 -1.29 -6.88
CA GLN A 63 0.11 -1.17 -8.33
C GLN A 63 -0.94 -0.17 -8.83
N ASP A 64 -2.17 -0.26 -8.32
CA ASP A 64 -3.24 0.67 -8.70
C ASP A 64 -2.94 2.11 -8.28
N LEU A 65 -2.38 2.28 -7.07
CA LEU A 65 -1.96 3.58 -6.55
C LEU A 65 -0.88 4.22 -7.44
N VAL A 66 0.09 3.44 -7.92
CA VAL A 66 1.20 3.95 -8.74
C VAL A 66 0.75 4.50 -10.09
N LEU A 67 -0.39 4.03 -10.60
CA LEU A 67 -0.99 4.55 -11.83
C LEU A 67 -1.61 5.95 -11.63
N HIS A 68 -1.83 6.38 -10.39
CA HIS A 68 -2.30 7.73 -10.09
C HIS A 68 -1.14 8.73 -10.11
N GLY A 69 -1.23 9.76 -10.95
CA GLY A 69 -0.12 10.70 -11.23
C GLY A 69 0.52 11.33 -9.99
N ASP A 70 -0.28 11.68 -8.98
CA ASP A 70 0.22 12.32 -7.74
C ASP A 70 0.75 11.34 -6.70
N PHE A 71 0.54 10.03 -6.87
CA PHE A 71 0.84 9.06 -5.81
C PHE A 71 2.32 9.03 -5.45
N LEU A 72 3.22 8.94 -6.44
CA LEU A 72 4.67 8.86 -6.16
C LEU A 72 5.18 10.09 -5.41
N HIS A 73 4.68 11.27 -5.78
CA HIS A 73 5.04 12.51 -5.09
C HIS A 73 4.59 12.49 -3.63
N LEU A 74 3.35 12.07 -3.37
CA LEU A 74 2.84 11.95 -2.01
C LEU A 74 3.57 10.85 -1.22
N TRP A 75 3.76 9.68 -1.82
CA TRP A 75 4.40 8.52 -1.23
C TRP A 75 5.82 8.82 -0.74
N THR A 76 6.62 9.56 -1.53
CA THR A 76 7.98 9.94 -1.12
C THR A 76 8.03 10.88 0.08
N LYS A 77 6.96 11.66 0.34
CA LYS A 77 6.82 12.51 1.53
C LYS A 77 6.39 11.72 2.77
N ILE A 78 5.61 10.66 2.59
CA ILE A 78 5.05 9.85 3.70
C ILE A 78 6.03 8.76 4.13
N ILE A 79 6.64 8.07 3.17
CA ILE A 79 7.43 6.87 3.41
C ILE A 79 8.93 7.21 3.44
N PRO A 80 9.64 6.95 4.55
CA PRO A 80 11.08 7.14 4.64
C PRO A 80 11.84 6.33 3.59
N GLU A 81 12.95 6.86 3.06
CA GLU A 81 13.71 6.22 1.98
C GLU A 81 14.10 4.76 2.29
N LYS A 82 14.51 4.48 3.53
CA LYS A 82 14.84 3.12 3.99
C LYS A 82 13.71 2.10 3.77
N ASP A 83 12.46 2.55 3.88
CA ASP A 83 11.27 1.71 3.75
C ASP A 83 10.78 1.68 2.29
N ARG A 84 11.30 2.55 1.42
CA ARG A 84 11.01 2.59 -0.03
C ARG A 84 11.84 1.59 -0.82
N ARG A 85 13.12 1.41 -0.48
CA ARG A 85 14.06 0.53 -1.23
C ARG A 85 13.53 -0.89 -1.49
N PRO A 86 12.87 -1.58 -0.54
CA PRO A 86 12.31 -2.91 -0.80
C PRO A 86 11.17 -2.92 -1.83
N LEU A 87 10.51 -1.77 -2.02
CA LEU A 87 9.36 -1.60 -2.91
C LEU A 87 9.79 -1.23 -4.35
N ASP A 88 11.01 -0.74 -4.57
CA ASP A 88 11.50 -0.32 -5.89
C ASP A 88 11.37 -1.41 -6.97
N LYS A 89 11.58 -2.68 -6.61
CA LYS A 89 11.41 -3.81 -7.53
C LYS A 89 9.95 -3.98 -7.97
N ILE A 90 9.02 -3.73 -7.06
CA ILE A 90 7.57 -3.83 -7.29
C ILE A 90 7.14 -2.68 -8.20
N LEU A 91 7.57 -1.46 -7.86
CA LEU A 91 7.26 -0.24 -8.62
C LEU A 91 7.79 -0.28 -10.07
N LYS A 92 8.98 -0.87 -10.28
CA LYS A 92 9.55 -1.06 -11.63
C LYS A 92 8.77 -2.04 -12.49
N LYS A 93 8.16 -3.07 -11.88
CA LYS A 93 7.37 -4.08 -12.61
C LYS A 93 6.07 -3.50 -13.17
N THR A 94 5.46 -2.53 -12.47
CA THR A 94 4.17 -1.93 -12.84
C THR A 94 4.27 -0.92 -13.97
N ARG A 95 5.47 -0.38 -14.22
CA ARG A 95 5.70 0.70 -15.19
C ARG A 95 6.17 0.21 -16.57
N ASN A 96 6.27 -1.11 -16.75
CA ASN A 96 6.64 -1.79 -18.00
C ASN A 96 5.42 -2.47 -18.63
#